data_AF-A0A2J8TNQ4-F1
#
_entry.id   AF-A0A2J8TNQ4-F1
#
_cell.length_a   1.000
_cell.length_b   1.000
_cell.length_c   1.000
_cell.angle_alpha   90.00
_cell.angle_beta   90.00
_cell.angle_gamma   90.00
#
_symmetry.space_group_name_H-M   'P 1'
#
loop_
_entity.id
_entity.type
_entity.pdbx_description
1 polymer ?
#
loop_
_entity_poly.entity_id
_entity_poly.type
_entity_poly.pdbx_seq_one_letter_code
_entity_poly.pdbx_strand_id
1 'polypeptide(L)' 'PTINLQFKIQQLAISGLKVNRLDMYGEKYKPFKGIKYMTKAGKFQVRT' A
#
# COMPACT_ATOMS: atom_id res chain seq x y z
N PRO A 1 -30.28 3.61 -3.99
CA PRO A 1 -29.18 4.08 -4.88
C PRO A 1 -27.84 3.79 -4.20
N THR A 2 -26.80 3.40 -4.95
CA THR A 2 -25.48 3.11 -4.36
C THR A 2 -24.52 4.25 -4.65
N ILE A 3 -23.94 4.84 -3.60
CA ILE A 3 -22.95 5.91 -3.73
C ILE A 3 -21.58 5.26 -3.86
N ASN A 4 -20.92 5.42 -5.02
CA ASN A 4 -19.56 4.94 -5.25
C ASN A 4 -18.56 5.99 -4.78
N LEU A 5 -17.54 5.59 -4.01
CA LEU A 5 -16.52 6.49 -3.52
C LEU A 5 -15.14 6.10 -4.06
N GLN A 6 -14.36 7.12 -4.40
CA GLN A 6 -12.95 6.99 -4.76
C GLN A 6 -12.12 7.81 -3.77
N PHE A 7 -11.14 7.17 -3.14
CA PHE A 7 -10.21 7.84 -2.23
C PHE A 7 -8.82 7.22 -2.32
N LYS A 8 -7.83 7.98 -1.86
CA LYS A 8 -6.42 7.58 -1.80
C LYS A 8 -5.83 8.10 -0.49
N ILE A 9 -5.28 7.20 0.31
CA ILE A 9 -4.60 7.52 1.57
C ILE A 9 -3.13 7.15 1.40
N GLN A 10 -2.25 8.13 1.58
CA GLN A 10 -0.81 7.94 1.50
C GLN A 10 -0.26 7.44 2.84
N GLN A 11 0.87 6.73 2.81
CA GLN A 11 1.59 6.25 4.00
C GLN A 11 0.81 5.27 4.89
N LEU A 12 -0.35 4.78 4.43
CA LEU A 12 -1.20 3.86 5.17
C LEU A 12 -1.46 2.57 4.37
N ALA A 13 -1.31 1.43 5.04
CA ALA A 13 -1.79 0.14 4.59
C ALA A 13 -2.93 -0.32 5.52
N ILE A 14 -4.18 -0.32 5.03
CA ILE A 14 -5.35 -0.71 5.82
C ILE A 14 -5.28 -2.18 6.31
N SER A 15 -4.53 -3.05 5.61
CA SER A 15 -4.28 -4.43 6.04
C SER A 15 -3.37 -4.55 7.26
N GLY A 16 -2.75 -3.45 7.72
CA GLY A 16 -1.74 -3.49 8.79
C GLY A 16 -0.41 -4.11 8.37
N LEU A 17 -0.24 -4.42 7.08
CA LEU A 17 0.96 -5.08 6.58
C LEU A 17 2.20 -4.19 6.73
N LYS A 18 3.20 -4.70 7.44
CA LYS A 18 4.50 -4.05 7.65
C LYS A 18 5.59 -4.96 7.12
N VAL A 19 6.33 -4.47 6.13
CA VAL A 19 7.55 -5.13 5.65
C VAL A 19 8.63 -4.99 6.71
N ASN A 20 9.21 -6.12 7.11
CA ASN A 20 10.25 -6.16 8.14
C ASN A 20 11.65 -5.94 7.54
N ARG A 21 12.03 -6.75 6.54
CA ARG A 21 13.36 -6.67 5.91
C ARG A 21 13.28 -7.01 4.43
N LEU A 22 14.10 -6.32 3.63
CA LEU A 22 14.31 -6.63 2.22
C LEU A 22 15.76 -7.01 2.04
N ASP A 23 16.02 -8.26 1.67
CA ASP A 23 17.37 -8.82 1.51
C ASP A 23 17.71 -9.05 0.06
N MET A 24 18.98 -8.77 -0.28
CA MET A 24 19.51 -8.98 -1.61
C MET A 24 20.75 -9.84 -1.51
N TYR A 25 20.76 -10.93 -2.28
CA TYR A 25 21.85 -11.90 -2.36
C TYR A 25 22.38 -11.94 -3.80
N GLY A 26 23.65 -12.31 -3.98
CA GLY A 26 24.27 -12.47 -5.31
C GLY A 26 24.87 -11.20 -5.92
N GLU A 27 24.67 -10.03 -5.30
CA GLU A 27 25.15 -8.75 -5.79
C GLU A 27 26.02 -8.04 -4.74
N LYS A 28 27.17 -7.49 -5.17
CA LYS A 28 28.16 -6.85 -4.27
C LYS A 28 27.82 -5.40 -3.89
N TYR A 29 26.92 -4.75 -4.63
CA TYR A 29 26.58 -3.35 -4.39
C TYR A 29 25.53 -3.17 -3.29
N LYS A 30 25.47 -1.98 -2.68
CA LYS A 30 24.53 -1.62 -1.62
C LYS A 30 23.39 -0.75 -2.17
N PRO A 31 22.23 -1.32 -2.55
CA PRO A 31 21.10 -0.55 -3.06
C PRO A 31 20.39 0.23 -1.97
N PHE A 32 19.77 1.34 -2.37
CA PHE A 32 18.71 1.95 -1.58
C PHE A 32 17.43 1.07 -1.64
N LYS A 33 16.87 0.75 -0.48
CA LYS A 33 15.69 -0.12 -0.32
C LYS A 33 14.58 0.63 0.41
N GLY A 34 13.85 1.48 -0.31
CA GLY A 34 12.73 2.26 0.22
C GLY A 34 11.38 1.58 -0.02
N ILE A 35 10.42 1.82 0.88
CA ILE A 35 9.06 1.27 0.80
C ILE A 35 8.07 2.40 1.03
N LYS A 36 6.95 2.39 0.30
CA LYS A 36 5.84 3.32 0.50
C LYS A 36 4.52 2.57 0.51
N TYR A 37 3.77 2.73 1.59
CA TYR A 37 2.41 2.21 1.72
C TYR A 37 1.40 3.19 1.12
N MET A 38 0.36 2.66 0.48
CA MET A 38 -0.71 3.45 -0.10
C MET A 38 -1.98 2.60 -0.17
N THR A 39 -3.08 3.14 0.33
CA THR A 39 -4.39 2.52 0.21
C THR A 39 -5.26 3.32 -0.75
N LYS A 40 -5.97 2.63 -1.63
CA LYS A 40 -6.90 3.21 -2.61
C LYS A 40 -8.24 2.50 -2.53
N ALA A 41 -9.31 3.22 -2.83
CA ALA A 41 -10.63 2.63 -2.99
C ALA A 41 -10.64 1.65 -4.17
N GLY A 42 -11.16 0.44 -3.94
CA GLY A 42 -11.60 -0.48 -4.99
C GLY A 42 -13.04 -0.21 -5.38
N LYS A 43 -13.88 -1.26 -5.41
CA LYS A 43 -15.34 -1.12 -5.54
C LYS A 43 -15.98 -0.75 -4.19
N PHE A 44 -15.70 0.46 -3.71
CA PHE A 44 -16.24 0.93 -2.43
C PHE A 44 -17.60 1.62 -2.65
N GLN A 45 -18.67 1.02 -2.11
CA GLN A 45 -20.03 1.51 -2.26
C GLN A 45 -20.70 1.70 -0.90
N VAL A 46 -21.39 2.83 -0.72
CA VAL A 46 -22.26 3.07 0.44
C VAL A 46 -23.71 2.93 -0.01
N ARG A 47 -24.48 2.13 0.73
CA ARG A 47 -25.92 1.97 0.55
C ARG A 47 -26.63 2.73 1.66
N THR A 48 -27.49 3.67 1.29
CA THR A 48 -28.38 4.42 2.17
C THR A 48 -29.80 3.93 2.01
#